data_AF-A0A166EYI9-F1
#
_entry.id   AF-A0A166EYI9-F1
#
_cell.length_a   1.000
_cell.length_b   1.000
_cell.length_c   1.000
_cell.angle_alpha   90.00
_cell.angle_beta   90.00
_cell.angle_gamma   90.00
#
_symmetry.space_group_name_H-M   'P 1'
#
loop_
_entity.id
_entity.type
_entity.pdbx_description
1 polymer ?
#
loop_
_entity_poly.entity_id
_entity_poly.type
_entity_poly.pdbx_seq_one_letter_code
_entity_poly.pdbx_strand_id
1 'polypeptide(L)'
;ISRKTILRYQLLFRFLLHLKNVESSLCTMWIEHKTPTPWRTTLPPGQADLSRWRLRLCVLRARMLAWVQQILAFATFEVLEPNWRALEAKLARVTTVDQLLRDHVDFLDTCLKECMLTSSKLLKAYSKLIVTCSTFAMYTSMFTKAANTGVLGAPETETAMAKRWEVLSKFETNFNHWFKVHLDCVQFYASSENVSLLPLVVRLNSVKTAS
;
A
#
# COMPACT_ATOMS: atom_id res chain seq x y z
N ILE A 1 0.53 -16.15 -28.53
CA ILE A 1 0.81 -15.01 -27.61
C ILE A 1 2.32 -14.74 -27.62
N SER A 2 2.75 -13.49 -27.86
CA SER A 2 4.18 -13.16 -28.02
C SER A 2 4.92 -13.04 -26.68
N ARG A 3 6.26 -13.15 -26.69
CA ARG A 3 7.11 -12.89 -25.51
C ARG A 3 6.90 -11.48 -24.94
N LYS A 4 6.73 -10.48 -25.81
CA LYS A 4 6.45 -9.09 -25.40
C LYS A 4 5.11 -8.96 -24.69
N THR A 5 4.12 -9.74 -25.08
CA THR A 5 2.79 -9.79 -24.45
C THR A 5 2.86 -10.45 -23.07
N ILE A 6 3.62 -11.55 -22.96
CA ILE A 6 3.83 -12.26 -21.68
C ILE A 6 4.50 -11.35 -20.65
N LEU A 7 5.49 -10.56 -21.05
CA LEU A 7 6.17 -9.61 -20.14
C LEU A 7 5.19 -8.60 -19.52
N ARG A 8 4.21 -8.11 -20.29
CA ARG A 8 3.20 -7.16 -19.79
C ARG A 8 2.29 -7.80 -18.73
N TYR A 9 1.84 -9.04 -18.96
CA TYR A 9 1.12 -9.80 -17.95
C TYR A 9 1.95 -10.02 -16.69
N GLN A 10 3.23 -10.38 -16.84
CA GLN A 10 4.13 -10.57 -15.71
C GLN A 10 4.29 -9.29 -14.88
N LEU A 11 4.36 -8.12 -15.52
CA LEU A 11 4.41 -6.84 -14.81
C LEU A 11 3.14 -6.59 -13.98
N LEU A 12 1.96 -6.74 -14.59
CA LEU A 12 0.67 -6.61 -13.88
C LEU A 12 0.57 -7.60 -12.72
N PHE A 13 0.90 -8.88 -12.98
CA PHE A 13 0.87 -9.92 -11.96
C PHE A 13 1.80 -9.60 -10.79
N ARG A 14 3.07 -9.23 -11.06
CA ARG A 14 4.03 -8.88 -10.00
C ARG A 14 3.55 -7.68 -9.18
N PHE A 15 3.00 -6.67 -9.85
CA PHE A 15 2.41 -5.50 -9.18
C PHE A 15 1.30 -5.90 -8.20
N LEU A 16 0.31 -6.67 -8.66
CA LEU A 16 -0.79 -7.14 -7.83
C LEU A 16 -0.32 -8.07 -6.70
N LEU A 17 0.61 -8.97 -7.00
CA LEU A 17 1.17 -9.90 -6.01
C LEU A 17 1.90 -9.15 -4.89
N HIS A 18 2.69 -8.14 -5.22
CA HIS A 18 3.37 -7.32 -4.22
C HIS A 18 2.39 -6.57 -3.32
N LEU A 19 1.35 -5.95 -3.90
CA LEU A 19 0.28 -5.31 -3.12
C LEU A 19 -0.40 -6.31 -2.18
N LYS A 20 -0.78 -7.48 -2.70
CA LYS A 20 -1.49 -8.50 -1.91
C LYS A 20 -0.64 -9.05 -0.78
N ASN A 21 0.66 -9.25 -1.01
CA ASN A 21 1.59 -9.71 0.01
C ASN A 21 1.75 -8.68 1.15
N VAL A 22 1.91 -7.40 0.82
CA VAL A 22 2.00 -6.32 1.82
C VAL A 22 0.68 -6.15 2.58
N GLU A 23 -0.46 -6.20 1.89
CA GLU A 23 -1.79 -6.17 2.52
C GLU A 23 -1.91 -7.29 3.56
N SER A 24 -1.60 -8.53 3.15
CA SER A 24 -1.63 -9.70 4.03
C SER A 24 -0.73 -9.52 5.26
N SER A 25 0.49 -9.03 5.06
CA SER A 25 1.45 -8.80 6.15
C SER A 25 0.97 -7.76 7.17
N LEU A 26 0.39 -6.64 6.69
CA LEU A 26 -0.19 -5.60 7.56
C LEU A 26 -1.47 -6.07 8.27
N CYS A 27 -2.25 -6.96 7.63
CA CYS A 27 -3.41 -7.61 8.23
C CYS A 27 -2.99 -8.60 9.32
N THR A 28 -1.93 -9.39 9.12
CA THR A 28 -1.39 -10.27 10.16
C THR A 28 -0.93 -9.46 11.38
N MET A 29 -0.19 -8.37 11.16
CA MET A 29 0.20 -7.44 12.24
C MET A 29 -1.03 -6.87 12.98
N TRP A 30 -2.11 -6.57 12.24
CA TRP A 30 -3.36 -6.11 12.85
C TRP A 30 -4.03 -7.16 13.74
N ILE A 31 -4.03 -8.42 13.32
CA ILE A 31 -4.55 -9.54 14.11
C ILE A 31 -3.76 -9.64 15.42
N GLU A 32 -2.43 -9.55 15.37
CA GLU A 32 -1.59 -9.56 16.58
C GLU A 32 -1.93 -8.41 17.55
N HIS A 33 -2.22 -7.21 17.04
CA HIS A 33 -2.64 -6.07 17.87
C HIS A 33 -4.06 -6.22 18.46
N LYS A 34 -4.85 -7.17 17.97
CA LYS A 34 -6.24 -7.43 18.41
C LYS A 34 -6.36 -8.63 19.34
N THR A 35 -5.51 -9.63 19.19
CA THR A 35 -5.41 -10.78 20.10
C THR A 35 -5.06 -10.29 21.52
N PRO A 36 -5.39 -11.03 22.60
CA PRO A 36 -4.94 -10.76 23.98
C PRO A 36 -3.41 -10.88 24.12
N THR A 37 -2.74 -9.90 23.53
CA THR A 37 -1.30 -9.65 23.51
C THR A 37 -1.04 -8.40 24.35
N PRO A 38 0.24 -8.05 24.64
CA PRO A 38 0.58 -6.81 25.33
C PRO A 38 -0.10 -5.55 24.74
N TRP A 39 -0.51 -5.57 23.47
CA TRP A 39 -1.22 -4.49 22.78
C TRP A 39 -2.60 -4.15 23.37
N ARG A 40 -3.29 -5.13 23.98
CA ARG A 40 -4.64 -4.96 24.55
C ARG A 40 -4.66 -4.97 26.08
N THR A 41 -3.53 -5.25 26.71
CA THR A 41 -3.42 -5.23 28.17
C THR A 41 -3.55 -3.81 28.70
N THR A 42 -4.41 -3.62 29.70
CA THR A 42 -4.52 -2.37 30.47
C THR A 42 -3.18 -2.02 31.07
N LEU A 43 -2.74 -0.78 30.85
CA LEU A 43 -1.45 -0.33 31.33
C LEU A 43 -1.53 0.18 32.78
N PRO A 44 -0.48 -0.06 33.60
CA PRO A 44 -0.39 0.52 34.93
C PRO A 44 -0.44 2.06 34.90
N PRO A 45 -0.83 2.70 36.01
CA PRO A 45 -0.71 4.15 36.17
C PRO A 45 0.73 4.61 35.91
N GLY A 46 0.92 5.72 35.18
CA GLY A 46 2.24 6.26 34.84
C GLY A 46 2.81 5.84 33.49
N GLN A 47 2.17 4.92 32.75
CA GLN A 47 2.62 4.45 31.42
C GLN A 47 1.93 5.19 30.24
N ALA A 48 1.64 6.49 30.39
CA ALA A 48 0.93 7.27 29.37
C ALA A 48 1.69 7.35 28.03
N ASP A 49 3.01 7.39 28.10
CA ASP A 49 3.87 7.43 26.91
C ASP A 49 3.75 6.14 26.07
N LEU A 50 3.75 4.98 26.71
CA LEU A 50 3.58 3.70 26.03
C LEU A 50 2.19 3.58 25.38
N SER A 51 1.14 4.06 26.05
CA SER A 51 -0.21 4.14 25.47
C SER A 51 -0.21 4.98 24.18
N ARG A 52 0.45 6.14 24.20
CA ARG A 52 0.56 7.04 23.04
C ARG A 52 1.34 6.40 21.90
N TRP A 53 2.45 5.74 22.21
CA TRP A 53 3.28 5.03 21.24
C TRP A 53 2.50 3.90 20.56
N ARG A 54 1.77 3.08 21.32
CA ARG A 54 0.92 1.99 20.79
C ARG A 54 -0.16 2.51 19.85
N LEU A 55 -0.85 3.57 20.27
CA LEU A 55 -1.88 4.20 19.45
C LEU A 55 -1.30 4.69 18.13
N ARG A 56 -0.18 5.43 18.19
CA ARG A 56 0.46 6.01 17.00
C ARG A 56 0.93 4.95 16.01
N LEU A 57 1.48 3.85 16.52
CA LEU A 57 1.86 2.69 15.72
C LEU A 57 0.64 2.02 15.07
N CYS A 58 -0.45 1.83 15.81
CA CYS A 58 -1.70 1.27 15.28
C CYS A 58 -2.33 2.14 14.18
N VAL A 59 -2.30 3.47 14.37
CA VAL A 59 -2.78 4.45 13.39
C VAL A 59 -1.92 4.42 12.13
N LEU A 60 -0.59 4.39 12.27
CA LEU A 60 0.32 4.29 11.12
C LEU A 60 0.07 3.02 10.31
N ARG A 61 -0.03 1.86 10.98
CA ARG A 61 -0.40 0.59 10.35
C ARG A 61 -1.73 0.68 9.60
N ALA A 62 -2.76 1.28 10.22
CA ALA A 62 -4.08 1.43 9.60
C ALA A 62 -4.02 2.28 8.33
N ARG A 63 -3.24 3.36 8.33
CA ARG A 63 -3.03 4.21 7.16
C ARG A 63 -2.26 3.51 6.04
N MET A 64 -1.20 2.78 6.40
CA MET A 64 -0.45 1.95 5.44
C MET A 64 -1.37 0.91 4.79
N LEU A 65 -2.20 0.21 5.59
CA LEU A 65 -3.14 -0.78 5.08
C LEU A 65 -4.20 -0.14 4.18
N ALA A 66 -4.79 0.98 4.61
CA ALA A 66 -5.79 1.70 3.81
C ALA A 66 -5.19 2.15 2.46
N TRP A 67 -3.97 2.66 2.44
CA TRP A 67 -3.28 3.01 1.20
C TRP A 67 -3.16 1.80 0.26
N VAL A 68 -2.62 0.66 0.74
CA VAL A 68 -2.48 -0.57 -0.07
C VAL A 68 -3.83 -1.03 -0.61
N GLN A 69 -4.87 -1.03 0.23
CA GLN A 69 -6.22 -1.44 -0.15
C GLN A 69 -6.84 -0.53 -1.21
N GLN A 70 -6.63 0.79 -1.12
CA GLN A 70 -7.12 1.72 -2.14
C GLN A 70 -6.42 1.52 -3.49
N ILE A 71 -5.10 1.27 -3.50
CA ILE A 71 -4.38 0.97 -4.75
C ILE A 71 -4.88 -0.36 -5.35
N LEU A 72 -5.04 -1.40 -4.53
CA LEU A 72 -5.48 -2.72 -4.99
C LEU A 72 -6.92 -2.67 -5.52
N ALA A 73 -7.83 -1.99 -4.82
CA ALA A 73 -9.21 -1.82 -5.25
C ALA A 73 -9.30 -1.02 -6.56
N PHE A 74 -8.52 0.04 -6.70
CA PHE A 74 -8.44 0.79 -7.96
C PHE A 74 -7.94 -0.08 -9.12
N ALA A 75 -6.80 -0.76 -8.94
CA ALA A 75 -6.23 -1.59 -9.99
C ALA A 75 -7.18 -2.71 -10.45
N THR A 76 -7.90 -3.34 -9.51
CA THR A 76 -8.80 -4.46 -9.82
C THR A 76 -10.15 -4.01 -10.39
N PHE A 77 -10.83 -3.07 -9.73
CA PHE A 77 -12.22 -2.72 -10.08
C PHE A 77 -12.33 -1.55 -11.07
N GLU A 78 -11.38 -0.62 -11.09
CA GLU A 78 -11.45 0.57 -11.94
C GLU A 78 -10.62 0.42 -13.22
N VAL A 79 -9.60 -0.45 -13.19
CA VAL A 79 -8.69 -0.67 -14.33
C VAL A 79 -8.89 -2.04 -14.95
N LEU A 80 -8.58 -3.13 -14.24
CA LEU A 80 -8.52 -4.46 -14.86
C LEU A 80 -9.89 -4.98 -15.29
N GLU A 81 -10.90 -4.92 -14.42
CA GLU A 81 -12.23 -5.44 -14.73
C GLU A 81 -12.89 -4.69 -15.90
N PRO A 82 -12.95 -3.35 -15.96
CA PRO A 82 -13.57 -2.65 -17.09
C PRO A 82 -12.85 -2.89 -18.41
N ASN A 83 -11.51 -2.88 -18.40
CA ASN A 83 -10.71 -3.13 -19.60
C ASN A 83 -10.86 -4.58 -20.08
N TRP A 84 -11.00 -5.55 -19.17
CA TRP A 84 -11.26 -6.94 -19.53
C TRP A 84 -12.62 -7.11 -20.20
N ARG A 85 -13.67 -6.49 -19.65
CA ARG A 85 -15.02 -6.49 -20.27
C ARG A 85 -15.01 -5.87 -21.66
N ALA A 86 -14.26 -4.78 -21.84
CA ALA A 86 -14.10 -4.15 -23.15
C ALA A 86 -13.38 -5.07 -24.15
N LEU A 87 -12.34 -5.78 -23.71
CA LEU A 87 -11.65 -6.78 -24.54
C LEU A 87 -12.59 -7.93 -24.91
N GLU A 88 -13.32 -8.49 -23.95
CA GLU A 88 -14.28 -9.57 -24.16
C GLU A 88 -15.34 -9.21 -25.22
N ALA A 89 -15.89 -7.99 -25.13
CA ALA A 89 -16.85 -7.49 -26.10
C ALA A 89 -16.25 -7.34 -27.53
N LYS A 90 -14.98 -6.95 -27.63
CA LYS A 90 -14.25 -6.89 -28.92
C LYS A 90 -13.97 -8.29 -29.48
N LEU A 91 -13.54 -9.21 -28.62
CA LEU A 91 -13.24 -10.60 -29.00
C LEU A 91 -14.49 -11.34 -29.49
N ALA A 92 -15.67 -11.01 -28.98
CA ALA A 92 -16.94 -11.58 -29.47
C ALA A 92 -17.26 -11.20 -30.93
N ARG A 93 -16.66 -10.14 -31.46
CA ARG A 93 -16.91 -9.61 -32.82
C ARG A 93 -15.71 -9.76 -33.76
N VAL A 94 -14.61 -10.31 -33.25
CA VAL A 94 -13.34 -10.35 -34.00
C VAL A 94 -13.41 -11.38 -35.12
N THR A 95 -12.98 -10.98 -36.31
CA THR A 95 -13.03 -11.85 -37.51
C THR A 95 -11.66 -12.29 -37.98
N THR A 96 -10.58 -11.64 -37.51
CA THR A 96 -9.20 -11.93 -37.95
C THR A 96 -8.26 -12.11 -36.77
N VAL A 97 -7.25 -12.96 -36.96
CA VAL A 97 -6.20 -13.20 -35.95
C VAL A 97 -5.39 -11.93 -35.67
N ASP A 98 -5.10 -11.13 -36.70
CA ASP A 98 -4.36 -9.87 -36.53
C ASP A 98 -5.12 -8.85 -35.67
N GLN A 99 -6.44 -8.75 -35.84
CA GLN A 99 -7.27 -7.88 -35.01
C GLN A 99 -7.27 -8.36 -33.55
N LEU A 100 -7.42 -9.67 -33.33
CA LEU A 100 -7.35 -10.27 -31.99
C LEU A 100 -6.02 -9.94 -31.29
N LEU A 101 -4.90 -10.08 -32.00
CA LEU A 101 -3.58 -9.80 -31.45
C LEU A 101 -3.41 -8.32 -31.10
N ARG A 102 -3.94 -7.40 -31.91
CA ARG A 102 -3.93 -5.95 -31.63
C ARG A 102 -4.77 -5.63 -30.40
N ASP A 103 -6.03 -6.06 -30.37
CA ASP A 103 -6.94 -5.76 -29.26
C ASP A 103 -6.40 -6.25 -27.92
N HIS A 104 -5.74 -7.40 -27.92
CA HIS A 104 -5.12 -7.97 -26.73
C HIS A 104 -3.86 -7.21 -26.27
N VAL A 105 -3.06 -6.67 -27.20
CA VAL A 105 -1.92 -5.81 -26.84
C VAL A 105 -2.41 -4.46 -26.31
N ASP A 106 -3.43 -3.88 -26.95
CA ASP A 106 -4.03 -2.60 -26.54
C ASP A 106 -4.64 -2.71 -25.14
N PHE A 107 -5.34 -3.81 -24.83
CA PHE A 107 -5.83 -4.11 -23.48
C PHE A 107 -4.72 -4.03 -22.43
N LEU A 108 -3.57 -4.68 -22.70
CA LEU A 108 -2.45 -4.72 -21.76
C LEU A 108 -1.77 -3.36 -21.61
N ASP A 109 -1.57 -2.65 -22.72
CA ASP A 109 -0.93 -1.32 -22.70
C ASP A 109 -1.81 -0.31 -21.94
N THR A 110 -3.14 -0.37 -22.13
CA THR A 110 -4.09 0.41 -21.33
C THR A 110 -4.02 0.04 -19.86
N CYS A 111 -4.09 -1.25 -19.51
CA CYS A 111 -4.01 -1.67 -18.10
C CYS A 111 -2.71 -1.24 -17.43
N LEU A 112 -1.56 -1.34 -18.11
CA LEU A 112 -0.28 -0.88 -17.58
C LEU A 112 -0.25 0.64 -17.37
N LYS A 113 -0.75 1.41 -18.34
CA LYS A 113 -0.83 2.88 -18.24
C LYS A 113 -1.72 3.30 -17.07
N GLU A 114 -2.92 2.72 -17.00
CA GLU A 114 -3.92 3.06 -16.00
C GLU A 114 -3.56 2.57 -14.59
N CYS A 115 -2.82 1.46 -14.46
CA CYS A 115 -2.25 1.02 -13.17
C CYS A 115 -1.02 1.82 -12.73
N MET A 116 -0.67 2.93 -13.40
CA MET A 116 0.51 3.78 -13.11
C MET A 116 1.87 3.12 -13.39
N LEU A 117 1.90 2.01 -14.15
CA LEU A 117 3.11 1.21 -14.36
C LEU A 117 3.97 1.68 -15.54
N THR A 118 3.61 2.78 -16.19
CA THR A 118 4.35 3.37 -17.31
C THR A 118 5.14 4.64 -16.94
N SER A 119 4.89 5.21 -15.75
CA SER A 119 5.59 6.42 -15.28
C SER A 119 6.66 6.07 -14.24
N SER A 120 7.91 6.44 -14.54
CA SER A 120 9.04 6.23 -13.63
C SER A 120 8.92 7.00 -12.32
N LYS A 121 8.30 8.20 -12.33
CA LYS A 121 8.06 9.01 -11.14
C LYS A 121 7.04 8.34 -10.20
N LEU A 122 5.92 7.88 -10.75
CA LEU A 122 4.88 7.16 -9.99
C LEU A 122 5.44 5.85 -9.43
N LEU A 123 6.12 5.06 -10.27
CA LEU A 123 6.74 3.80 -9.86
C LEU A 123 7.78 4.00 -8.74
N LYS A 124 8.57 5.07 -8.78
CA LYS A 124 9.55 5.39 -7.74
C LYS A 124 8.86 5.65 -6.40
N ALA A 125 7.83 6.50 -6.38
CA ALA A 125 7.09 6.83 -5.16
C ALA A 125 6.34 5.59 -4.61
N TYR A 126 5.67 4.85 -5.48
CA TYR A 126 5.01 3.58 -5.17
C TYR A 126 5.99 2.57 -4.56
N SER A 127 7.14 2.35 -5.19
CA SER A 127 8.15 1.40 -4.73
C SER A 127 8.66 1.75 -3.33
N LYS A 128 8.92 3.04 -3.07
CA LYS A 128 9.32 3.51 -1.73
C LYS A 128 8.24 3.27 -0.68
N LEU A 129 6.97 3.46 -1.00
CA LEU A 129 5.85 3.17 -0.10
C LEU A 129 5.72 1.67 0.19
N ILE A 130 5.77 0.81 -0.84
CA ILE A 130 5.74 -0.64 -0.69
C ILE A 130 6.86 -1.13 0.22
N VAL A 131 8.10 -0.69 -0.02
CA VAL A 131 9.26 -1.07 0.80
C VAL A 131 9.08 -0.60 2.25
N THR A 132 8.54 0.61 2.46
CA THR A 132 8.27 1.13 3.80
C THR A 132 7.24 0.29 4.53
N CYS A 133 6.12 -0.04 3.89
CA CYS A 133 5.05 -0.86 4.46
C CYS A 133 5.53 -2.30 4.76
N SER A 134 6.25 -2.90 3.81
CA SER A 134 6.81 -4.25 3.97
C SER A 134 7.82 -4.31 5.12
N THR A 135 8.74 -3.34 5.17
CA THR A 135 9.75 -3.27 6.25
C THR A 135 9.07 -3.03 7.59
N PHE A 136 8.07 -2.15 7.65
CA PHE A 136 7.31 -1.89 8.87
C PHE A 136 6.62 -3.17 9.39
N ALA A 137 6.01 -3.96 8.51
CA ALA A 137 5.40 -5.23 8.90
C ALA A 137 6.43 -6.26 9.41
N MET A 138 7.67 -6.25 8.90
CA MET A 138 8.75 -7.11 9.44
C MET A 138 9.17 -6.74 10.87
N TYR A 139 8.93 -5.49 11.29
CA TYR A 139 9.24 -5.03 12.65
C TYR A 139 8.20 -5.45 13.69
N THR A 140 7.14 -6.18 13.30
CA THR A 140 6.06 -6.61 14.20
C THR A 140 6.60 -7.28 15.47
N SER A 141 7.52 -8.24 15.35
CA SER A 141 8.07 -8.95 16.51
C SER A 141 8.86 -8.03 17.45
N MET A 142 9.60 -7.07 16.91
CA MET A 142 10.35 -6.07 17.68
C MET A 142 9.40 -5.14 18.44
N PHE A 143 8.34 -4.67 17.77
CA PHE A 143 7.32 -3.84 18.40
C PHE A 143 6.55 -4.58 19.48
N THR A 144 6.17 -5.84 19.25
CA THR A 144 5.48 -6.67 20.25
C THR A 144 6.35 -6.90 21.47
N LYS A 145 7.66 -7.14 21.29
CA LYS A 145 8.61 -7.24 22.42
C LYS A 145 8.69 -5.95 23.23
N ALA A 146 8.85 -4.80 22.57
CA ALA A 146 8.87 -3.49 23.24
C ALA A 146 7.55 -3.21 23.99
N ALA A 147 6.41 -3.54 23.38
CA ALA A 147 5.11 -3.43 24.01
C ALA A 147 5.02 -4.30 25.28
N ASN A 148 5.56 -5.52 25.25
CA ASN A 148 5.53 -6.46 26.37
C ASN A 148 6.37 -6.01 27.56
N THR A 149 7.61 -5.57 27.30
CA THR A 149 8.49 -5.03 28.35
C THR A 149 7.82 -3.90 29.12
N GLY A 150 7.11 -3.02 28.41
CA GLY A 150 6.36 -1.93 29.02
C GLY A 150 5.12 -2.38 29.82
N VAL A 151 4.46 -3.49 29.45
CA VAL A 151 3.35 -4.06 30.26
C VAL A 151 3.86 -4.61 31.58
N LEU A 152 4.99 -5.33 31.54
CA LEU A 152 5.55 -5.99 32.71
C LEU A 152 6.08 -5.02 33.77
N GLY A 153 6.01 -3.70 33.53
CA GLY A 153 6.49 -2.68 34.46
C GLY A 153 8.00 -2.73 34.66
N ALA A 154 8.74 -3.39 33.75
CA ALA A 154 10.18 -3.42 33.79
C ALA A 154 10.71 -1.98 33.65
N PRO A 155 11.71 -1.56 34.44
CA PRO A 155 12.31 -0.24 34.32
C PRO A 155 12.93 -0.11 32.92
N GLU A 156 12.20 0.54 32.01
CA GLU A 156 12.69 0.89 30.69
C GLU A 156 13.57 2.13 30.85
N THR A 157 14.80 2.07 30.37
CA THR A 157 15.69 3.24 30.40
C THR A 157 15.16 4.32 29.47
N GLU A 158 15.38 5.60 29.82
CA GLU A 158 15.02 6.72 28.93
C GLU A 158 15.59 6.55 27.51
N THR A 159 16.77 5.94 27.40
CA THR A 159 17.41 5.61 26.13
C THR A 159 16.63 4.58 25.31
N ALA A 160 16.06 3.56 25.95
CA ALA A 160 15.23 2.56 25.27
C ALA A 160 13.89 3.18 24.81
N MET A 161 13.28 4.02 25.66
CA MET A 161 12.09 4.80 25.30
C MET A 161 12.34 5.71 24.09
N ALA A 162 13.45 6.46 24.10
CA ALA A 162 13.83 7.33 22.99
C ALA A 162 14.02 6.53 21.70
N LYS A 163 14.68 5.37 21.77
CA LYS A 163 14.92 4.50 20.62
C LYS A 163 13.62 3.94 20.01
N ARG A 164 12.64 3.50 20.82
CA ARG A 164 11.34 3.01 20.27
C ARG A 164 10.55 4.10 19.56
N TRP A 165 10.63 5.33 20.05
CA TRP A 165 10.03 6.49 19.41
C TRP A 165 10.76 6.90 18.14
N GLU A 166 12.09 6.88 18.15
CA GLU A 166 12.91 7.19 16.99
C GLU A 166 12.61 6.23 15.83
N VAL A 167 12.55 4.92 16.09
CA VAL A 167 12.21 3.91 15.08
C VAL A 167 10.83 4.17 14.48
N LEU A 168 9.81 4.40 15.32
CA LEU A 168 8.45 4.68 14.85
C LEU A 168 8.40 5.98 14.02
N SER A 169 9.05 7.04 14.49
CA SER A 169 9.07 8.34 13.84
C SER A 169 9.73 8.29 12.46
N LYS A 170 10.78 7.47 12.29
CA LYS A 170 11.41 7.23 10.98
C LYS A 170 10.41 6.63 9.98
N PHE A 171 9.65 5.62 10.38
CA PHE A 171 8.60 5.03 9.52
C PHE A 171 7.50 6.03 9.19
N GLU A 172 7.02 6.78 10.19
CA GLU A 172 5.95 7.75 10.00
C GLU A 172 6.38 8.89 9.05
N THR A 173 7.57 9.46 9.28
CA THR A 173 8.13 10.53 8.44
C THR A 173 8.32 10.05 7.01
N ASN A 174 8.93 8.87 6.83
CA ASN A 174 9.18 8.32 5.50
C ASN A 174 7.87 7.98 4.77
N PHE A 175 6.91 7.35 5.46
CA PHE A 175 5.60 7.06 4.88
C PHE A 175 4.85 8.34 4.49
N ASN A 176 4.79 9.32 5.39
CA ASN A 176 4.10 10.59 5.12
C ASN A 176 4.71 11.35 3.93
N HIS A 177 6.04 11.40 3.86
CA HIS A 177 6.76 12.03 2.76
C HIS A 177 6.41 11.36 1.42
N TRP A 178 6.63 10.04 1.31
CA TRP A 178 6.39 9.34 0.05
C TRP A 178 4.90 9.23 -0.30
N PHE A 179 4.01 9.20 0.69
CA PHE A 179 2.57 9.23 0.45
C PHE A 179 2.16 10.57 -0.18
N LYS A 180 2.67 11.69 0.34
CA LYS A 180 2.45 13.00 -0.24
C LYS A 180 3.00 13.07 -1.67
N VAL A 181 4.26 12.67 -1.88
CA VAL A 181 4.87 12.65 -3.23
C VAL A 181 4.06 11.79 -4.19
N HIS A 182 3.60 10.61 -3.76
CA HIS A 182 2.77 9.74 -4.57
C HIS A 182 1.44 10.39 -4.92
N LEU A 183 0.74 10.96 -3.93
CA LEU A 183 -0.53 11.65 -4.14
C LEU A 183 -0.38 12.82 -5.11
N ASP A 184 0.63 13.67 -4.92
CA ASP A 184 0.90 14.82 -5.78
C ASP A 184 1.22 14.36 -7.23
N CYS A 185 1.96 13.26 -7.39
CA CYS A 185 2.18 12.66 -8.71
C CYS A 185 0.88 12.16 -9.33
N VAL A 186 0.06 11.40 -8.59
CA VAL A 186 -1.22 10.88 -9.10
C VAL A 186 -2.13 12.03 -9.50
N GLN A 187 -2.20 13.11 -8.71
CA GLN A 187 -2.96 14.32 -9.04
C GLN A 187 -2.46 14.99 -10.33
N PHE A 188 -1.15 15.17 -10.46
CA PHE A 188 -0.56 15.72 -11.67
C PHE A 188 -0.95 14.90 -12.90
N TYR A 189 -0.68 13.58 -12.87
CA TYR A 189 -0.97 12.70 -14.00
C TYR A 189 -2.48 12.56 -14.29
N ALA A 190 -3.33 12.63 -13.26
CA ALA A 190 -4.78 12.66 -13.44
C ALA A 190 -5.25 13.90 -14.21
N SER A 191 -4.61 15.04 -13.99
CA SER A 191 -4.95 16.30 -14.65
C SER A 191 -4.35 16.48 -16.06
N SER A 192 -3.23 15.79 -16.36
CA SER A 192 -2.46 16.02 -17.59
C SER A 192 -2.53 14.89 -18.62
N GLU A 193 -2.29 13.65 -18.21
CA GLU A 193 -1.97 12.54 -19.12
C GLU A 193 -2.92 11.34 -19.01
N ASN A 194 -3.55 11.17 -17.85
CA ASN A 194 -4.33 9.99 -17.53
C ASN A 194 -5.51 10.26 -16.58
N VAL A 195 -6.61 10.72 -17.16
CA VAL A 195 -7.85 11.07 -16.43
C VAL A 195 -8.45 9.88 -15.67
N SER A 196 -8.15 8.63 -16.05
CA SER A 196 -8.60 7.44 -15.32
C SER A 196 -8.02 7.33 -13.90
N LEU A 197 -7.02 8.15 -13.55
CA LEU A 197 -6.49 8.24 -12.19
C LEU A 197 -7.33 9.12 -11.25
N LEU A 198 -8.33 9.87 -11.74
CA LEU A 198 -9.17 10.73 -10.89
C LEU A 198 -9.86 9.99 -9.73
N PRO A 199 -10.46 8.80 -9.91
CA PRO A 199 -11.01 8.02 -8.81
C PRO A 199 -9.96 7.67 -7.76
N LEU A 200 -8.72 7.40 -8.19
CA LEU A 200 -7.61 7.11 -7.28
C LEU A 200 -7.24 8.34 -6.44
N VAL A 201 -7.24 9.54 -7.02
CA VAL A 201 -7.02 10.79 -6.26
C VAL A 201 -8.03 10.94 -5.12
N VAL A 202 -9.31 10.70 -5.39
CA VAL A 202 -10.38 10.79 -4.38
C VAL A 202 -10.16 9.75 -3.28
N ARG A 203 -9.91 8.48 -3.65
CA ARG A 203 -9.62 7.38 -2.71
C ARG A 203 -8.40 7.63 -1.85
N LEU A 204 -7.34 8.24 -2.40
CA LEU A 204 -6.13 8.54 -1.64
C LEU A 204 -6.31 9.73 -0.71
N ASN A 205 -7.11 10.72 -1.08
CA ASN A 205 -7.41 11.85 -0.19
C ASN A 205 -8.13 11.40 1.10
N SER A 206 -8.95 10.34 1.06
CA SER A 206 -9.56 9.80 2.29
C SER A 206 -8.58 9.08 3.23
N VAL A 207 -7.36 8.77 2.76
CA VAL A 207 -6.27 8.15 3.57
C VAL A 207 -5.37 9.23 4.20
N LYS A 208 -5.46 10.47 3.71
CA LYS A 208 -4.73 11.62 4.27
C LYS A 208 -5.18 11.85 5.72
N THR A 209 -4.23 12.11 6.62
CA THR A 209 -4.58 12.58 7.97
C THR A 209 -5.30 13.92 7.85
N ALA A 210 -6.39 14.10 8.60
CA ALA A 210 -6.87 15.44 8.91
C ALA A 210 -5.70 16.19 9.55
N SER A 211 -5.27 17.28 8.90
CA SER A 211 -4.20 18.15 9.38
C SER A 211 -4.56 18.75 10.73
#